data_AF-A0A9Q3DDE4-F1
#
_entry.id   AF-A0A9Q3DDE4-F1
#
_cell.length_a   1.000
_cell.length_b   1.000
_cell.length_c   1.000
_cell.angle_alpha   90.00
_cell.angle_beta   90.00
_cell.angle_gamma   90.00
#
_symmetry.space_group_name_H-M   'P 1'
#
loop_
_entity.id
_entity.type
_entity.pdbx_description
1 polymer ?
#
loop_
_entity_poly.entity_id
_entity_poly.type
_entity_poly.pdbx_seq_one_letter_code
_entity_poly.pdbx_strand_id
1 'polypeptide(L)'
;MLRKNRPEFSIGEEPSGKIRGHDIEIYLDVESSYPPMLRRPPYQESLETRKEIEKHNNELLDMYVIRKIGHNEIVEITTPVLITWHDGKSRLCGDFRGLKNFTKADRYHIPMIPHALDKLKKAK
;
A
#
# COMPACT_ATOMS: atom_id res chain seq x y z
N MET A 1 21.20 16.25 -14.98
CA MET A 1 20.74 15.17 -14.09
C MET A 1 19.86 14.18 -14.83
N LEU A 2 18.67 14.57 -15.27
CA LEU A 2 17.67 13.64 -15.84
C LEU A 2 18.18 12.77 -17.01
N ARG A 3 18.94 13.36 -17.94
CA ARG A 3 19.46 12.64 -19.11
C ARG A 3 20.52 11.58 -18.77
N LYS A 4 21.25 11.76 -17.66
CA LYS A 4 22.33 10.84 -17.25
C LYS A 4 21.82 9.74 -16.32
N ASN A 5 20.84 10.07 -15.48
CA ASN A 5 20.32 9.21 -14.43
C ASN A 5 18.84 8.90 -14.68
N ARG A 6 18.48 8.57 -15.94
CA ARG A 6 17.10 8.30 -16.32
C ARG A 6 16.47 7.13 -15.53
N PRO A 7 17.15 5.98 -15.29
CA PRO A 7 16.52 4.86 -14.57
C PRO A 7 16.25 5.16 -13.08
N GLU A 8 16.89 6.17 -12.50
CA GLU A 8 16.67 6.59 -11.11
C GLU A 8 15.41 7.45 -10.93
N PHE A 9 14.79 7.93 -12.01
CA PHE A 9 13.56 8.73 -11.95
C PHE A 9 12.33 7.92 -12.37
N SER A 10 11.25 8.04 -11.60
CA SER A 10 9.94 7.44 -11.87
C SER A 10 9.16 8.16 -12.98
N ILE A 11 9.79 8.41 -14.13
CA ILE A 11 9.21 9.15 -15.28
C ILE A 11 8.86 8.21 -16.45
N GLY A 12 9.43 7.00 -16.47
CA GLY A 12 9.14 5.99 -17.49
C GLY A 12 7.95 5.10 -17.11
N GLU A 13 7.56 4.22 -18.03
CA GLU A 13 6.58 3.15 -17.81
C GLU A 13 7.18 1.94 -17.07
N GLU A 14 8.44 2.04 -16.64
CA GLU A 14 9.08 0.96 -15.89
C GLU A 14 8.44 0.83 -14.50
N PRO A 15 8.17 -0.41 -14.03
CA PRO A 15 7.58 -0.63 -12.73
C PRO A 15 8.53 -0.13 -11.63
N SER A 16 8.17 0.98 -11.01
CA SER A 16 8.93 1.61 -9.95
C SER A 16 8.94 0.74 -8.69
N GLY A 17 10.07 0.68 -7.99
CA GLY A 17 10.14 0.14 -6.62
C GLY A 17 10.24 -1.39 -6.50
N LYS A 18 10.55 -2.12 -7.58
CA LYS A 18 10.75 -3.58 -7.55
C LYS A 18 12.13 -4.00 -6.98
N ILE A 19 12.36 -3.66 -5.73
CA ILE A 19 13.57 -4.06 -5.01
C ILE A 19 13.44 -5.53 -4.58
N ARG A 20 14.41 -6.37 -4.91
CA ARG A 20 14.43 -7.79 -4.53
C ARG A 20 15.13 -8.00 -3.19
N GLY A 21 14.64 -8.92 -2.37
CA GLY A 21 15.26 -9.30 -1.09
C GLY A 21 14.97 -8.34 0.06
N HIS A 22 14.00 -7.43 -0.11
CA HIS A 22 13.53 -6.48 0.89
C HIS A 22 12.03 -6.69 1.17
N ASP A 23 11.60 -7.94 1.16
CA ASP A 23 10.23 -8.31 1.51
C ASP A 23 9.97 -7.98 2.98
N ILE A 24 8.76 -7.52 3.29
CA ILE A 24 8.37 -7.12 4.65
C ILE A 24 7.51 -8.22 5.24
N GLU A 25 7.94 -8.76 6.38
CA GLU A 25 7.12 -9.64 7.20
C GLU A 25 6.21 -8.81 8.11
N ILE A 26 4.91 -9.04 8.02
CA ILE A 26 3.90 -8.40 8.87
C ILE A 26 3.44 -9.44 9.89
N TYR A 27 3.70 -9.17 11.17
CA TYR A 27 3.28 -10.04 12.27
C TYR A 27 1.94 -9.60 12.86
N LEU A 28 1.08 -10.57 13.14
CA LEU A 28 -0.20 -10.34 13.79
C LEU A 28 -0.13 -10.75 15.26
N ASP A 29 -0.87 -10.04 16.11
CA ASP A 29 -1.02 -10.32 17.54
C ASP A 29 -2.11 -11.39 17.82
N VAL A 30 -2.63 -12.03 16.78
CA VAL A 30 -3.70 -13.05 16.86
C VAL A 30 -3.33 -14.29 16.04
N GLU A 31 -3.72 -15.46 16.56
CA GLU A 31 -3.48 -16.76 15.93
C GLU A 31 -4.57 -17.14 14.91
N SER A 32 -4.38 -18.28 14.23
CA SER A 32 -5.24 -18.81 13.17
C SER A 32 -6.63 -19.21 13.70
N SER A 33 -7.49 -18.21 13.81
CA SER A 33 -8.96 -18.24 13.89
C SER A 33 -9.39 -16.77 13.82
N TYR A 34 -9.04 -16.12 12.70
CA TYR A 34 -9.06 -14.66 12.63
C TYR A 34 -10.45 -14.09 12.92
N PRO A 35 -10.52 -13.02 13.73
CA PRO A 35 -11.78 -12.39 14.10
C PRO A 35 -12.51 -11.86 12.85
N PRO A 36 -13.85 -11.71 12.90
CA PRO A 36 -14.63 -11.19 11.79
C PRO A 36 -14.14 -9.81 11.27
N MET A 37 -13.51 -9.01 12.14
CA MET A 37 -12.91 -7.72 11.78
C MET A 37 -11.76 -7.82 10.77
N LEU A 38 -11.14 -8.99 10.61
CA LEU A 38 -10.12 -9.26 9.59
C LEU A 38 -10.72 -9.86 8.31
N ARG A 39 -12.01 -10.22 8.29
CA ARG A 39 -12.73 -10.77 7.13
C ARG A 39 -13.86 -9.85 6.71
N ARG A 40 -13.50 -8.63 6.31
CA ARG A 40 -14.48 -7.59 5.99
C ARG A 40 -14.90 -7.69 4.52
N PRO A 41 -16.21 -7.67 4.21
CA PRO A 41 -16.69 -7.66 2.84
C PRO A 41 -16.42 -6.30 2.18
N PRO A 42 -16.40 -6.23 0.84
CA PRO A 42 -16.38 -4.97 0.11
C PRO A 42 -17.57 -4.08 0.50
N TYR A 43 -17.36 -2.77 0.50
CA TYR A 43 -18.44 -1.82 0.69
C TYR A 43 -19.41 -1.83 -0.50
N GLN A 44 -20.66 -1.46 -0.23
CA GLN A 44 -21.61 -1.21 -1.30
C GLN A 44 -21.29 0.14 -1.93
N GLU A 45 -21.10 0.12 -3.25
CA GLU A 45 -20.63 1.28 -4.00
C GLU A 45 -21.55 1.58 -5.17
N SER A 46 -21.60 2.86 -5.54
CA SER A 46 -22.29 3.32 -6.74
C SER A 46 -21.63 2.78 -8.01
N LEU A 47 -22.33 2.82 -9.13
CA LEU A 47 -21.77 2.41 -10.42
C LEU A 47 -20.56 3.27 -10.82
N GLU A 48 -20.59 4.56 -10.52
CA GLU A 48 -19.48 5.49 -10.77
C GLU A 48 -18.25 5.13 -9.94
N THR A 49 -18.42 4.91 -8.64
CA THR A 49 -17.32 4.51 -7.75
C THR A 49 -16.72 3.17 -8.17
N ARG A 50 -17.55 2.20 -8.59
CA ARG A 50 -17.05 0.90 -9.09
C ARG A 50 -16.18 1.04 -10.32
N LYS A 51 -16.55 1.91 -11.28
CA LYS A 51 -15.73 2.19 -12.47
C LYS A 51 -14.37 2.77 -12.09
N GLU A 52 -14.35 3.69 -11.13
CA GLU A 52 -13.10 4.26 -10.63
C GLU A 52 -12.25 3.21 -9.90
N ILE A 53 -12.85 2.34 -9.08
CA ILE A 53 -12.12 1.22 -8.44
C ILE A 53 -11.51 0.30 -9.49
N GLU A 54 -12.27 -0.07 -10.51
CA GLU A 54 -11.79 -0.96 -11.59
C GLU A 54 -10.63 -0.32 -12.37
N LYS A 55 -10.74 0.97 -12.70
CA LYS A 55 -9.68 1.73 -13.33
C LYS A 55 -8.38 1.67 -12.53
N HIS A 56 -8.41 2.00 -11.23
CA HIS A 56 -7.23 1.95 -10.37
C HIS A 56 -6.69 0.53 -10.21
N ASN A 57 -7.56 -0.48 -10.12
CA ASN A 57 -7.13 -1.88 -10.02
C ASN A 57 -6.35 -2.30 -11.28
N ASN A 58 -6.82 -1.93 -12.47
CA ASN A 58 -6.11 -2.23 -13.71
C ASN A 58 -4.75 -1.54 -13.75
N GLU A 59 -4.67 -0.25 -13.39
CA GLU A 59 -3.39 0.48 -13.28
C GLU A 59 -2.42 -0.20 -12.31
N LEU A 60 -2.89 -0.63 -11.14
CA LEU A 60 -2.06 -1.34 -10.15
C LEU A 60 -1.64 -2.75 -10.59
N LEU A 61 -2.47 -3.44 -11.37
CA LEU A 61 -2.14 -4.74 -11.97
C LEU A 61 -1.06 -4.57 -13.04
N ASP A 62 -1.18 -3.55 -13.90
CA ASP A 62 -0.21 -3.25 -14.96
C ASP A 62 1.15 -2.85 -14.37
N MET A 63 1.16 -2.14 -13.24
CA MET A 63 2.38 -1.80 -12.51
C MET A 63 2.95 -2.97 -11.67
N TYR A 64 2.30 -4.13 -11.66
CA TYR A 64 2.66 -5.29 -10.82
C TYR A 64 2.72 -4.99 -9.31
N VAL A 65 1.93 -4.02 -8.84
CA VAL A 65 1.82 -3.68 -7.40
C VAL A 65 0.87 -4.64 -6.69
N ILE A 66 -0.20 -5.05 -7.38
CA ILE A 66 -1.16 -6.04 -6.89
C ILE A 66 -1.23 -7.22 -7.85
N ARG A 67 -1.82 -8.32 -7.39
CA ARG A 67 -2.08 -9.50 -8.22
C ARG A 67 -3.46 -10.08 -7.95
N LYS A 68 -3.98 -10.83 -8.91
CA LYS A 68 -5.12 -11.71 -8.67
C LYS A 68 -4.68 -12.89 -7.80
N ILE A 69 -5.57 -13.31 -6.92
CA ILE A 69 -5.38 -14.49 -6.07
C ILE A 69 -5.75 -15.73 -6.90
N GLY A 70 -4.90 -16.75 -6.89
CA GLY A 70 -5.11 -17.99 -7.64
C GLY A 70 -6.26 -18.82 -7.08
N HIS A 71 -6.84 -19.69 -7.91
CA HIS A 71 -7.99 -20.53 -7.54
C HIS A 71 -7.75 -21.40 -6.29
N ASN A 72 -6.50 -21.82 -6.07
CA ASN A 72 -6.13 -22.71 -4.96
C ASN A 72 -5.61 -21.97 -3.73
N GLU A 73 -5.59 -20.64 -3.73
CA GLU A 73 -5.09 -19.85 -2.59
C GLU A 73 -6.22 -19.52 -1.63
N ILE A 74 -6.03 -19.82 -0.34
CA ILE A 74 -6.98 -19.50 0.71
C ILE A 74 -6.74 -18.06 1.17
N VAL A 75 -7.81 -17.26 1.19
CA VAL A 75 -7.77 -15.87 1.66
C VAL A 75 -8.44 -15.78 3.02
N GLU A 76 -7.63 -15.65 4.07
CA GLU A 76 -8.14 -15.59 5.43
C GLU A 76 -8.37 -14.17 5.95
N ILE A 77 -7.78 -13.17 5.30
CA ILE A 77 -7.85 -11.76 5.66
C ILE A 77 -8.28 -10.94 4.45
N THR A 78 -9.30 -10.09 4.62
CA THR A 78 -9.80 -9.19 3.59
C THR A 78 -10.03 -7.79 4.16
N THR A 79 -9.58 -6.79 3.41
CA THR A 79 -9.77 -5.37 3.74
C THR A 79 -10.49 -4.68 2.58
N PRO A 80 -11.62 -3.97 2.82
CA PRO A 80 -12.31 -3.27 1.76
C PRO A 80 -11.53 -2.04 1.32
N VAL A 81 -11.78 -1.63 0.08
CA VAL A 81 -11.27 -0.39 -0.51
C VAL A 81 -12.44 0.57 -0.75
N LEU A 82 -12.13 1.86 -0.79
CA LEU A 82 -13.06 2.93 -1.14
C LEU A 82 -12.37 3.97 -2.02
N ILE A 83 -13.15 4.80 -2.69
CA ILE A 83 -12.63 5.94 -3.45
C ILE A 83 -12.78 7.21 -2.64
N THR A 84 -11.71 7.98 -2.57
CA THR A 84 -11.74 9.36 -2.05
C THR A 84 -11.46 10.32 -3.18
N TRP A 85 -12.15 11.46 -3.19
CA TRP A 85 -12.00 12.49 -4.21
C TRP A 85 -11.24 13.68 -3.64
N HIS A 86 -10.27 14.18 -4.40
CA HIS A 86 -9.52 15.38 -4.07
C HIS A 86 -9.09 16.09 -5.36
N ASP A 87 -9.37 17.39 -5.47
CA ASP A 87 -9.08 18.21 -6.66
C ASP A 87 -9.55 17.59 -7.99
N GLY A 88 -10.76 17.01 -7.99
CA GLY A 88 -11.33 16.36 -9.18
C GLY A 88 -10.65 15.04 -9.58
N LYS A 89 -9.75 14.51 -8.75
CA LYS A 89 -9.10 13.21 -8.95
C LYS A 89 -9.56 12.22 -7.89
N SER A 90 -9.84 11.01 -8.34
CA SER A 90 -10.14 9.85 -7.50
C SER A 90 -8.84 9.24 -6.96
N ARG A 91 -8.94 8.63 -5.78
CA ARG A 91 -7.86 7.88 -5.12
C ARG A 91 -8.42 6.62 -4.50
N LEU A 92 -7.84 5.47 -4.82
CA LEU A 92 -8.16 4.19 -4.17
C LEU A 92 -7.53 4.13 -2.77
N CYS A 93 -8.34 3.89 -1.75
CA CYS A 93 -7.90 3.84 -0.34
C CYS A 93 -8.34 2.54 0.32
N GLY A 94 -7.41 1.77 0.87
CA GLY A 94 -7.70 0.57 1.67
C GLY A 94 -8.06 0.93 3.12
N ASP A 95 -9.12 0.32 3.65
CA ASP A 95 -9.55 0.52 5.03
C ASP A 95 -8.85 -0.45 6.00
N PHE A 96 -7.57 -0.21 6.26
CA PHE A 96 -6.74 -1.05 7.12
C PHE A 96 -6.98 -0.85 8.62
N ARG A 97 -8.03 -0.12 9.04
CA ARG A 97 -8.30 0.09 10.48
C ARG A 97 -8.54 -1.22 11.22
N GLY A 98 -9.24 -2.16 10.59
CA GLY A 98 -9.44 -3.51 11.12
C GLY A 98 -8.12 -4.25 11.30
N LEU A 99 -7.31 -4.31 10.24
CA LEU A 99 -6.00 -4.97 10.24
C LEU A 99 -5.02 -4.36 11.25
N LYS A 100 -4.97 -3.03 11.34
CA LYS A 100 -4.07 -2.28 12.22
C LYS A 100 -4.24 -2.65 13.70
N ASN A 101 -5.44 -2.98 14.14
CA ASN A 101 -5.70 -3.36 15.54
C ASN A 101 -5.10 -4.72 15.93
N PHE A 102 -4.74 -5.53 14.95
CA PHE A 102 -4.17 -6.86 15.15
C PHE A 102 -2.76 -6.98 14.61
N THR A 103 -2.15 -5.88 14.16
CA THR A 103 -0.78 -5.88 13.62
C THR A 103 0.19 -5.43 14.69
N LYS A 104 1.24 -6.23 14.92
CA LYS A 104 2.31 -5.88 15.84
C LYS A 104 3.04 -4.65 15.32
N ALA A 105 3.14 -3.61 16.15
CA ALA A 105 3.82 -2.39 15.77
C ALA A 105 5.33 -2.63 15.55
N ASP A 106 5.80 -2.44 14.32
CA ASP A 106 7.23 -2.36 14.03
C ASP A 106 7.77 -1.01 14.49
N ARG A 107 8.69 -1.04 15.46
CA ARG A 107 9.25 0.15 16.09
C ARG A 107 10.63 0.43 15.51
N TYR A 108 10.65 1.03 14.31
CA TYR A 108 11.86 1.65 13.79
C TYR A 108 11.91 3.13 14.18
N HIS A 109 13.06 3.60 14.66
CA HIS A 109 13.22 5.02 15.03
C HIS A 109 13.36 5.87 13.77
N ILE A 110 12.25 6.39 13.26
CA ILE A 110 12.28 7.44 12.23
C ILE A 110 12.59 8.77 12.94
N PRO A 111 13.75 9.41 12.66
CA PRO A 111 14.10 10.66 13.30
C PRO A 111 13.12 11.76 12.90
N MET A 112 12.76 12.62 13.84
CA MET A 112 12.02 13.84 13.51
C MET A 112 12.87 14.74 12.61
N ILE A 113 12.20 15.51 11.73
CA ILE A 113 12.86 16.44 10.80
C ILE A 113 13.89 17.34 11.51
N PRO A 114 13.61 17.97 12.67
CA PRO A 114 14.60 18.80 13.36
C PRO A 114 15.84 18.03 13.81
N HIS A 115 15.67 16.79 14.30
CA HIS A 115 16.79 15.94 14.72
C HIS A 115 17.66 15.52 13.54
N ALA A 116 17.05 15.24 12.38
CA ALA A 116 17.79 14.95 11.15
C ALA A 116 18.60 16.16 10.67
N LEU A 117 18.00 17.36 10.72
CA LEU A 117 18.65 18.61 10.31
C LEU A 117 19.81 19.02 11.24
N ASP A 118 19.71 18.80 12.55
CA ASP A 118 20.80 19.06 13.49
C ASP A 118 22.03 18.18 13.22
N LYS A 119 21.80 16.90 12.87
CA LYS A 119 22.88 16.00 12.45
C LYS A 119 23.55 16.45 11.14
N LEU A 120 22.77 16.95 10.18
CA LEU A 120 23.31 17.48 8.92
C LEU A 120 24.16 18.73 9.13
N LYS A 121 23.74 19.65 10.02
CA LYS A 121 24.55 20.84 10.35
C LYS A 121 25.91 20.50 10.97
N LYS A 122 26.02 19.33 11.61
CA LYS A 122 27.25 18.83 12.23
C LYS A 122 28.06 17.92 11.30
N ALA A 123 27.53 17.56 10.13
CA ALA A 123 28.25 16.78 9.13
C ALA A 123 29.18 17.71 8.34
N LYS A 124 30.46 17.35 8.27
CA LYS A 124 31.53 18.12 7.63
C LYS A 124 31.76 17.66 6.21
#